data_AF-A0A0G4HMF9-F1
#
_entry.id   AF-A0A0G4HMF9-F1
#
_cell.length_a   1.000
_cell.length_b   1.000
_cell.length_c   1.000
_cell.angle_alpha   90.00
_cell.angle_beta   90.00
_cell.angle_gamma   90.00
#
_symmetry.space_group_name_H-M   'P 1'
#
loop_
_entity.id
_entity.type
_entity.pdbx_description
1 polymer ?
#
loop_
_entity_poly.entity_id
_entity_poly.type
_entity_poly.pdbx_seq_one_letter_code
_entity_poly.pdbx_strand_id
1 'polypeptide(L)'
;MNQRRTSPPPQRSNFKAKELPVFHGDRKLLEGWVADMREYIQLSDIQVLKQLGSVHQYFSRFLKQWYNKTQRSASPFVNVEDLFTSLSERFPDPNKQTDLRGEVRNIRCQGNEGVHKYSVRFNDIAEGIVDVSEIDLMYDYIRGLPDEVRKEVRRRKPDSLDTAMKDAEEAEQLLSGERKKDYGSQGRDGRSDSHPPLQPQSQ
;
A
#
# COMPACT_ATOMS: atom_id res chain seq x y z
N MET A 1 -46.11 -29.94 -27.20
CA MET A 1 -45.32 -29.94 -25.94
C MET A 1 -44.42 -28.71 -25.94
N ASN A 2 -44.79 -27.63 -25.27
CA ASN A 2 -43.94 -26.44 -25.14
C ASN A 2 -43.73 -26.14 -23.65
N GLN A 3 -42.62 -26.61 -23.09
CA GLN A 3 -42.23 -26.27 -21.72
C GLN A 3 -41.49 -24.93 -21.74
N ARG A 4 -42.13 -23.88 -21.22
CA ARG A 4 -41.46 -22.60 -20.93
C ARG A 4 -40.58 -22.82 -19.69
N ARG A 5 -39.26 -22.77 -19.87
CA ARG A 5 -38.30 -22.67 -18.75
C ARG A 5 -38.45 -21.28 -18.12
N THR A 6 -39.00 -21.21 -16.92
CA THR A 6 -38.99 -19.99 -16.11
C THR A 6 -37.63 -19.86 -15.42
N SER A 7 -36.92 -18.77 -15.69
CA SER A 7 -35.67 -18.42 -15.01
C SER A 7 -35.92 -18.20 -13.50
N PRO A 8 -34.97 -18.57 -12.62
CA PRO A 8 -35.09 -18.26 -11.20
C PRO A 8 -35.07 -16.74 -10.97
N PRO A 9 -35.80 -16.22 -9.97
CA PRO A 9 -35.69 -14.82 -9.58
C PRO A 9 -34.27 -14.52 -9.09
N PRO A 10 -33.74 -13.30 -9.35
CA PRO A 10 -32.41 -12.93 -8.87
C PRO A 10 -32.37 -13.03 -7.35
N GLN A 11 -31.45 -13.85 -6.84
CA GLN A 11 -31.14 -13.91 -5.41
C GLN A 11 -30.67 -12.52 -4.98
N ARG A 12 -31.51 -11.81 -4.21
CA ARG A 12 -31.05 -10.64 -3.47
C ARG A 12 -30.02 -11.13 -2.46
N SER A 13 -28.78 -10.71 -2.67
CA SER A 13 -27.69 -10.81 -1.71
C SER A 13 -28.19 -10.34 -0.34
N ASN A 14 -28.20 -11.24 0.66
CA ASN A 14 -28.46 -10.89 2.06
C ASN A 14 -27.20 -10.26 2.67
N PHE A 15 -26.67 -9.21 2.05
CA PHE A 15 -25.61 -8.43 2.66
C PHE A 15 -26.23 -7.67 3.83
N LYS A 16 -25.95 -8.12 5.06
CA LYS A 16 -26.23 -7.34 6.27
C LYS A 16 -25.25 -6.16 6.23
N ALA A 17 -25.62 -5.10 5.52
CA ALA A 17 -24.83 -3.88 5.45
C ALA A 17 -24.60 -3.40 6.89
N LYS A 18 -23.33 -3.28 7.27
CA LYS A 18 -22.93 -2.58 8.48
C LYS A 18 -23.57 -1.20 8.38
N GLU A 19 -24.41 -0.83 9.35
CA GLU A 19 -25.11 0.46 9.33
C GLU A 19 -24.05 1.56 9.26
N LEU A 20 -24.02 2.29 8.15
CA LEU A 20 -23.01 3.31 7.93
C LEU A 20 -23.31 4.52 8.83
N PRO A 21 -22.30 5.06 9.52
CA PRO A 21 -22.51 6.21 10.37
C PRO A 21 -22.87 7.45 9.55
N VAL A 22 -23.67 8.32 10.15
CA VAL A 22 -23.95 9.65 9.60
C VAL A 22 -22.64 10.45 9.60
N PHE A 23 -22.32 11.09 8.49
CA PHE A 23 -21.16 11.97 8.39
C PHE A 23 -21.48 13.36 8.92
N HIS A 24 -20.64 13.82 9.85
CA HIS A 24 -20.76 15.13 10.50
C HIS A 24 -19.73 16.15 10.01
N GLY A 25 -19.00 15.86 8.93
CA GLY A 25 -17.93 16.74 8.45
C GLY A 25 -16.65 16.65 9.26
N ASP A 26 -16.43 15.53 9.96
CA ASP A 26 -15.17 15.26 10.63
C ASP A 26 -14.09 15.00 9.58
N ARG A 27 -13.10 15.89 9.55
CA ARG A 27 -12.03 15.91 8.55
C ARG A 27 -11.13 14.68 8.65
N LYS A 28 -10.93 14.14 9.86
CA LYS A 28 -10.08 12.96 10.10
C LYS A 28 -10.75 11.66 9.70
N LEU A 29 -12.08 11.63 9.76
CA LEU A 29 -12.88 10.45 9.42
C LEU A 29 -13.38 10.47 7.97
N LEU A 30 -13.13 11.55 7.22
CA LEU A 30 -13.65 11.72 5.87
C LEU A 30 -13.19 10.59 4.94
N GLU A 31 -11.89 10.30 4.89
CA GLU A 31 -11.34 9.31 3.96
C GLU A 31 -11.90 7.90 4.24
N GLY A 32 -11.89 7.49 5.52
CA GLY A 32 -12.49 6.22 5.93
C GLY A 32 -13.98 6.15 5.62
N TRP A 33 -14.73 7.22 5.90
CA TRP A 33 -16.16 7.27 5.60
C TRP A 33 -16.45 7.21 4.09
N VAL A 34 -15.65 7.89 3.26
CA VAL A 34 -15.77 7.84 1.79
C VAL A 34 -15.48 6.43 1.28
N ALA A 35 -14.44 5.78 1.80
CA ALA A 35 -14.11 4.40 1.44
C ALA A 35 -15.25 3.43 1.78
N ASP A 36 -15.76 3.51 3.01
CA ASP A 36 -16.90 2.70 3.47
C ASP A 36 -18.16 2.95 2.61
N MET A 37 -18.41 4.20 2.21
CA MET A 37 -19.53 4.55 1.32
C MET A 37 -19.39 4.00 -0.09
N ARG A 38 -18.18 4.05 -0.67
CA ARG A 38 -17.91 3.45 -1.99
C ARG A 38 -18.17 1.95 -1.96
N GLU A 39 -17.65 1.27 -0.94
CA GLU A 39 -17.86 -0.16 -0.74
C GLU A 39 -19.35 -0.48 -0.60
N TYR A 40 -20.08 0.29 0.22
CA TYR A 40 -21.53 0.13 0.38
C TYR A 40 -22.30 0.30 -0.93
N ILE A 41 -21.99 1.32 -1.73
CA ILE A 41 -22.64 1.56 -3.04
C ILE A 41 -22.41 0.38 -3.98
N GLN A 42 -21.17 -0.14 -4.03
CA GLN A 42 -20.80 -1.28 -4.86
C GLN A 42 -21.53 -2.56 -4.44
N LEU A 43 -21.50 -2.88 -3.14
CA LEU A 43 -22.09 -4.11 -2.61
C LEU A 43 -23.63 -4.10 -2.62
N SER A 44 -24.24 -2.92 -2.50
CA SER A 44 -25.69 -2.77 -2.48
C SER A 44 -26.32 -2.67 -3.89
N ASP A 45 -25.50 -2.74 -4.95
CA ASP A 45 -25.91 -2.63 -6.35
C ASP A 45 -26.85 -1.42 -6.60
N ILE A 46 -26.49 -0.28 -6.01
CA ILE A 46 -27.32 0.92 -6.10
C ILE A 46 -27.22 1.48 -7.52
N GLN A 47 -28.36 1.52 -8.20
CA GLN A 47 -28.51 2.14 -9.51
C GLN A 47 -27.84 3.53 -9.53
N VAL A 48 -26.98 3.77 -10.53
CA VAL A 48 -26.16 4.99 -10.66
C VAL A 48 -26.96 6.28 -10.39
N LEU A 49 -28.15 6.40 -10.98
CA LEU A 49 -29.03 7.57 -10.83
C LEU A 49 -29.52 7.83 -9.39
N LYS A 50 -29.47 6.83 -8.50
CA LYS A 50 -29.92 6.91 -7.10
C LYS A 50 -28.77 7.04 -6.12
N GLN A 51 -27.51 6.91 -6.56
CA GLN A 51 -26.36 6.88 -5.66
C GLN A 51 -26.21 8.19 -4.88
N LEU A 52 -26.25 9.34 -5.56
CA LEU A 52 -26.18 10.65 -4.91
C LEU A 52 -27.27 10.84 -3.85
N GLY A 53 -28.51 10.48 -4.19
CA GLY A 53 -29.63 10.54 -3.24
C GLY A 53 -29.49 9.58 -2.06
N SER A 54 -28.80 8.45 -2.26
CA SER A 54 -28.50 7.46 -1.22
C SER A 54 -27.42 7.98 -0.27
N VAL A 55 -26.30 8.50 -0.80
CA VAL A 55 -25.22 9.11 0.01
C VAL A 55 -25.76 10.28 0.83
N HIS A 56 -26.62 11.11 0.23
CA HIS A 56 -27.25 12.24 0.92
C HIS A 56 -28.01 11.85 2.20
N GLN A 57 -28.53 10.62 2.32
CA GLN A 57 -29.23 10.19 3.54
C GLN A 57 -28.29 10.10 4.75
N TYR A 58 -27.03 9.76 4.50
CA TYR A 58 -25.99 9.60 5.51
C TYR A 58 -25.30 10.91 5.87
N PHE A 59 -25.83 12.06 5.43
CA PHE A 59 -25.34 13.36 5.84
C PHE A 59 -26.05 13.88 7.09
N SER A 60 -25.27 14.54 7.95
CA SER A 60 -25.80 15.40 9.00
C SER A 60 -26.62 16.56 8.41
N ARG A 61 -27.45 17.21 9.23
CA ARG A 61 -28.38 18.26 8.78
C ARG A 61 -27.71 19.38 7.98
N PHE A 62 -26.55 19.85 8.42
CA PHE A 62 -25.85 20.96 7.75
C PHE A 62 -25.27 20.53 6.39
N LEU A 63 -24.80 19.29 6.27
CA LEU A 63 -24.31 18.72 5.01
C LEU A 63 -25.46 18.48 4.03
N LYS A 64 -26.61 18.02 4.52
CA LYS A 64 -27.84 17.94 3.71
C LYS A 64 -28.21 19.32 3.15
N GLN A 65 -28.13 20.36 3.96
CA GLN A 65 -28.40 21.72 3.49
C GLN A 65 -27.38 22.19 2.43
N TRP A 66 -26.09 21.93 2.64
CA TRP A 66 -25.05 22.23 1.67
C TRP A 66 -25.26 21.49 0.35
N TYR A 67 -25.45 20.17 0.39
CA TYR A 67 -25.72 19.34 -0.77
C TYR A 67 -26.92 19.86 -1.57
N ASN A 68 -28.04 20.14 -0.90
CA ASN A 68 -29.25 20.65 -1.53
C ASN A 68 -29.08 22.05 -2.13
N LYS A 69 -28.13 22.86 -1.62
CA LYS A 69 -27.79 24.15 -2.20
C LYS A 69 -26.94 23.96 -3.46
N THR A 70 -25.94 23.09 -3.43
CA THR A 70 -25.07 22.80 -4.58
C THR A 70 -25.85 22.18 -5.73
N GLN A 71 -26.77 21.25 -5.46
CA GLN A 71 -27.65 20.65 -6.47
C GLN A 71 -28.58 21.63 -7.18
N ARG A 72 -28.84 22.81 -6.58
CA ARG A 72 -29.63 23.89 -7.19
C ARG A 72 -28.75 25.00 -7.81
N SER A 73 -27.43 24.84 -7.76
CA SER A 73 -26.48 25.81 -8.28
C SER A 73 -26.19 25.57 -9.77
N ALA A 74 -25.38 26.44 -10.37
CA ALA A 74 -24.92 26.28 -11.75
C ALA A 74 -23.97 25.07 -11.95
N SER A 75 -23.46 24.49 -10.86
CA SER A 75 -22.56 23.33 -10.87
C SER A 75 -23.05 22.29 -9.84
N PRO A 76 -24.08 21.50 -10.19
CA PRO A 76 -24.55 20.40 -9.36
C PRO A 76 -23.60 19.19 -9.45
N PHE A 77 -23.62 18.32 -8.43
CA PHE A 77 -22.83 17.08 -8.49
C PHE A 77 -23.38 16.15 -9.57
N VAL A 78 -22.52 15.72 -10.47
CA VAL A 78 -22.89 14.82 -11.59
C VAL A 78 -22.99 13.37 -11.11
N ASN A 79 -22.11 12.96 -10.20
CA ASN A 79 -22.03 11.61 -9.67
C ASN A 79 -21.42 11.62 -8.25
N VAL A 80 -21.33 10.44 -7.63
CA VAL A 80 -20.80 10.33 -6.26
C VAL A 80 -19.31 10.68 -6.15
N GLU A 81 -18.53 10.50 -7.21
CA GLU A 81 -17.10 10.84 -7.22
C GLU A 81 -16.89 12.35 -7.13
N ASP A 82 -17.66 13.10 -7.90
CA ASP A 82 -17.70 14.57 -7.85
C ASP A 82 -18.10 15.08 -6.45
N LEU A 83 -19.10 14.44 -5.84
CA LEU A 83 -19.48 14.71 -4.45
C LEU A 83 -18.36 14.41 -3.46
N PHE A 84 -17.66 13.28 -3.60
CA PHE A 84 -16.56 12.90 -2.71
C PHE A 84 -15.36 13.83 -2.85
N THR A 85 -15.00 14.22 -4.09
CA THR A 85 -13.97 15.24 -4.34
C THR A 85 -14.33 16.56 -3.67
N SER A 86 -15.57 17.01 -3.84
CA SER A 86 -16.05 18.26 -3.22
C SER A 86 -16.08 18.19 -1.68
N LEU A 87 -16.31 17.01 -1.09
CA LEU A 87 -16.19 16.82 0.35
C LEU A 87 -14.74 16.94 0.81
N SER A 88 -13.79 16.34 0.08
CA SER A 88 -12.35 16.42 0.38
C SER A 88 -11.83 17.85 0.32
N GLU A 89 -12.27 18.63 -0.68
CA GLU A 89 -11.93 20.05 -0.79
C GLU A 89 -12.54 20.89 0.34
N ARG A 90 -13.75 20.55 0.78
CA ARG A 90 -14.47 21.28 1.83
C ARG A 90 -13.95 20.97 3.24
N PHE A 91 -13.47 19.74 3.46
CA PHE A 91 -13.03 19.24 4.76
C PHE A 91 -11.60 18.70 4.69
N PRO A 92 -10.61 19.52 4.28
CA PRO A 92 -9.22 19.06 4.21
C PRO A 92 -8.72 18.73 5.61
N ASP A 93 -8.13 17.56 5.79
CA ASP A 93 -7.48 17.20 7.05
C ASP A 93 -6.26 18.11 7.28
N PRO A 94 -6.27 18.99 8.30
CA PRO A 94 -5.16 19.91 8.55
C PRO A 94 -3.86 19.19 8.94
N ASN A 95 -3.95 17.97 9.44
CA ASN A 95 -2.79 17.22 9.92
C ASN A 95 -2.25 16.24 8.88
N LYS A 96 -2.96 15.97 7.78
CA LYS A 96 -2.59 14.96 6.79
C LYS A 96 -1.13 15.04 6.35
N GLN A 97 -0.64 16.22 5.99
CA GLN A 97 0.77 16.39 5.59
C GLN A 97 1.74 16.12 6.75
N THR A 98 1.39 16.55 7.96
CA THR A 98 2.22 16.31 9.16
C THR A 98 2.27 14.83 9.51
N ASP A 99 1.14 14.13 9.41
CA ASP A 99 1.01 12.71 9.71
C ASP A 99 1.78 11.87 8.68
N LEU A 100 1.60 12.15 7.37
CA LEU A 100 2.36 11.48 6.30
C LEU A 100 3.87 11.70 6.43
N ARG A 101 4.32 12.93 6.74
CA ARG A 101 5.73 13.22 7.03
C ARG A 101 6.25 12.41 8.22
N GLY A 102 5.43 12.28 9.26
CA GLY A 102 5.73 11.43 10.41
C GLY A 102 5.87 9.96 10.00
N GLU A 103 4.98 9.47 9.15
CA GLU A 103 4.95 8.11 8.67
C GLU A 103 6.17 7.79 7.78
N VAL A 104 6.47 8.60 6.78
CA VAL A 104 7.67 8.47 5.92
C VAL A 104 8.96 8.49 6.74
N ARG A 105 9.03 9.34 7.78
CA ARG A 105 10.22 9.37 8.66
C ARG A 105 10.34 8.13 9.54
N ASN A 106 9.25 7.43 9.84
CA ASN A 106 9.27 6.34 10.81
C ASN A 106 9.22 4.96 10.15
N ILE A 107 8.77 4.86 8.90
CA ILE A 107 8.73 3.58 8.18
C ILE A 107 10.14 3.01 8.02
N ARG A 108 10.27 1.70 8.23
CA ARG A 108 11.51 0.94 8.10
C ARG A 108 11.25 -0.36 7.37
N CYS A 109 12.30 -0.85 6.70
CA CYS A 109 12.35 -2.22 6.19
C CYS A 109 12.35 -3.19 7.37
N GLN A 110 11.33 -4.03 7.46
CA GLN A 110 11.18 -5.07 8.48
C GLN A 110 12.12 -6.25 8.20
N GLY A 111 12.58 -6.95 9.24
CA GLY A 111 13.57 -8.03 9.07
C GLY A 111 13.09 -9.25 8.28
N ASN A 112 11.77 -9.42 8.12
CA ASN A 112 11.14 -10.50 7.37
C ASN A 112 10.52 -10.05 6.03
N GLU A 113 10.62 -8.76 5.69
CA GLU A 113 10.17 -8.26 4.40
C GLU A 113 11.37 -7.96 3.51
N GLY A 114 11.21 -8.16 2.20
CA GLY A 114 12.22 -7.77 1.23
C GLY A 114 12.17 -6.27 0.95
N VAL A 115 13.30 -5.72 0.48
CA VAL A 115 13.46 -4.31 0.13
C VAL A 115 12.39 -3.83 -0.85
N HIS A 116 12.03 -4.66 -1.84
CA HIS A 116 10.98 -4.31 -2.81
C HIS A 116 9.65 -3.95 -2.12
N LYS A 117 9.22 -4.76 -1.15
CA LYS A 117 7.96 -4.52 -0.42
C LYS A 117 8.06 -3.25 0.44
N TYR A 118 9.23 -2.98 1.00
CA TYR A 118 9.49 -1.73 1.69
C TYR A 118 9.42 -0.52 0.75
N SER A 119 10.03 -0.59 -0.44
CA SER A 119 10.00 0.46 -1.47
C SER A 119 8.58 0.83 -1.88
N VAL A 120 7.73 -0.17 -2.14
CA VAL A 120 6.32 0.06 -2.48
C VAL A 120 5.61 0.84 -1.37
N ARG A 121 5.69 0.35 -0.11
CA ARG A 121 5.04 1.03 1.02
C ARG A 121 5.58 2.44 1.25
N PHE A 122 6.89 2.64 1.09
CA PHE A 122 7.48 3.96 1.22
C PHE A 122 6.93 4.91 0.15
N ASN A 123 6.88 4.46 -1.11
CA ASN A 123 6.39 5.27 -2.22
C ASN A 123 4.91 5.62 -2.08
N ASP A 124 4.08 4.66 -1.65
CA ASP A 124 2.64 4.88 -1.42
C ASP A 124 2.38 6.03 -0.43
N ILE A 125 3.20 6.16 0.61
CA ILE A 125 3.09 7.26 1.58
C ILE A 125 3.68 8.56 0.99
N ALA A 126 4.83 8.46 0.32
CA ALA A 126 5.55 9.59 -0.25
C ALA A 126 4.74 10.33 -1.33
N GLU A 127 3.99 9.61 -2.17
CA GLU A 127 3.09 10.17 -3.18
C GLU A 127 2.01 11.10 -2.59
N GLY A 128 1.65 10.91 -1.32
CA GLY A 128 0.70 11.77 -0.61
C GLY A 128 1.29 13.08 -0.08
N ILE A 129 2.61 13.27 -0.13
CA ILE A 129 3.31 14.42 0.44
C ILE A 129 3.63 15.43 -0.66
N VAL A 130 3.10 16.66 -0.53
CA VAL A 130 3.25 17.69 -1.57
C VAL A 130 4.35 18.72 -1.28
N ASP A 131 4.88 18.72 -0.06
CA ASP A 131 5.71 19.80 0.47
C ASP A 131 7.06 19.34 1.04
N VAL A 132 7.60 18.24 0.52
CA VAL A 132 8.92 17.69 0.87
C VAL A 132 9.76 17.54 -0.39
N SER A 133 11.07 17.82 -0.29
CA SER A 133 11.96 17.66 -1.43
C SER A 133 12.22 16.17 -1.72
N GLU A 134 12.43 15.83 -2.99
CA GLU A 134 12.81 14.46 -3.38
C GLU A 134 14.10 14.01 -2.66
N ILE A 135 15.03 14.94 -2.44
CA ILE A 135 16.26 14.69 -1.70
C ILE A 135 15.96 14.23 -0.27
N ASP A 136 15.06 14.92 0.44
CA ASP A 136 14.66 14.54 1.80
C ASP A 136 13.98 13.16 1.83
N LEU A 137 13.10 12.89 0.87
CA LEU A 137 12.47 11.57 0.71
C LEU A 137 13.50 10.47 0.48
N MET A 138 14.48 10.72 -0.40
CA MET A 138 15.59 9.78 -0.64
C MET A 138 16.39 9.54 0.65
N TYR A 139 16.69 10.58 1.42
CA TYR A 139 17.39 10.43 2.70
C TYR A 139 16.59 9.59 3.71
N ASP A 140 15.29 9.83 3.84
CA ASP A 140 14.40 9.06 4.71
C ASP A 140 14.25 7.61 4.25
N TYR A 141 14.15 7.38 2.93
CA TYR A 141 14.12 6.04 2.34
C TYR A 141 15.37 5.25 2.69
N ILE A 142 16.56 5.82 2.41
CA ILE A 142 17.86 5.17 2.67
C ILE A 142 18.03 4.93 4.16
N ARG A 143 17.58 5.84 5.02
CA ARG A 143 17.65 5.68 6.49
C ARG A 143 16.86 4.44 6.95
N GLY A 144 15.75 4.12 6.29
CA GLY A 144 14.91 3.00 6.65
C GLY A 144 15.32 1.64 6.10
N LEU A 145 16.34 1.57 5.24
CA LEU A 145 16.87 0.32 4.71
C LEU A 145 17.64 -0.50 5.77
N PRO A 146 17.73 -1.85 5.58
CA PRO A 146 18.59 -2.70 6.40
C PRO A 146 20.06 -2.26 6.29
N ASP A 147 20.83 -2.43 7.37
CA ASP A 147 22.18 -1.88 7.50
C ASP A 147 23.13 -2.19 6.33
N GLU A 148 23.18 -3.44 5.87
CA GLU A 148 24.07 -3.87 4.78
C GLU A 148 23.62 -3.31 3.42
N VAL A 149 22.32 -3.32 3.14
CA VAL A 149 21.74 -2.72 1.92
C VAL A 149 22.00 -1.21 1.92
N ARG A 150 21.76 -0.54 3.04
CA ARG A 150 21.97 0.90 3.21
C ARG A 150 23.42 1.31 2.95
N LYS A 151 24.40 0.52 3.41
CA LYS A 151 25.83 0.78 3.14
C LYS A 151 26.11 0.74 1.64
N GLU A 152 25.60 -0.26 0.96
CA GLU A 152 25.79 -0.43 -0.49
C GLU A 152 25.13 0.69 -1.29
N VAL A 153 23.89 1.06 -0.97
CA VAL A 153 23.19 2.20 -1.63
C VAL A 153 23.96 3.50 -1.42
N ARG A 154 24.44 3.78 -0.20
CA ARG A 154 25.25 4.99 0.07
C ARG A 154 26.57 5.01 -0.70
N ARG A 155 27.17 3.84 -0.95
CA ARG A 155 28.39 3.72 -1.77
C ARG A 155 28.13 4.11 -3.22
N ARG A 156 26.94 3.79 -3.75
CA ARG A 156 26.52 4.09 -5.12
C ARG A 156 26.12 5.55 -5.33
N LYS A 157 25.76 6.27 -4.26
CA LYS A 157 25.42 7.70 -4.26
C LYS A 157 24.29 8.03 -5.25
N PRO A 158 23.07 7.49 -5.04
CA PRO A 158 21.93 7.83 -5.86
C PRO A 158 21.64 9.33 -5.81
N ASP A 159 21.14 9.89 -6.91
CA ASP A 159 20.78 11.30 -7.07
C ASP A 159 19.26 11.56 -7.01
N SER A 160 18.48 10.49 -6.95
CA SER A 160 17.01 10.47 -7.02
C SER A 160 16.46 9.33 -6.19
N LEU A 161 15.19 9.44 -5.77
CA LEU A 161 14.53 8.43 -4.96
C LEU A 161 14.41 7.10 -5.73
N ASP A 162 14.06 7.15 -7.00
CA ASP A 162 13.92 5.98 -7.88
C ASP A 162 15.25 5.21 -8.01
N THR A 163 16.35 5.95 -8.26
CA THR A 163 17.69 5.33 -8.33
C THR A 163 18.06 4.69 -6.99
N ALA A 164 17.75 5.34 -5.86
CA ALA A 164 17.99 4.76 -4.55
C ALA A 164 17.19 3.46 -4.31
N MET A 165 15.94 3.40 -4.77
CA MET A 165 15.10 2.20 -4.68
C MET A 165 15.66 1.06 -5.52
N LYS A 166 16.02 1.34 -6.78
CA LYS A 166 16.63 0.36 -7.67
C LYS A 166 17.94 -0.18 -7.11
N ASP A 167 18.82 0.71 -6.63
CA ASP A 167 20.09 0.33 -6.02
C ASP A 167 19.89 -0.55 -4.78
N ALA A 168 18.85 -0.28 -3.98
CA ALA A 168 18.55 -1.07 -2.79
C ALA A 168 18.10 -2.48 -3.14
N GLU A 169 17.26 -2.65 -4.16
CA GLU A 169 16.83 -3.96 -4.63
C GLU A 169 17.99 -4.78 -5.20
N GLU A 170 18.85 -4.15 -6.02
CA GLU A 170 20.06 -4.80 -6.54
C GLU A 170 21.02 -5.21 -5.41
N ALA A 171 21.21 -4.36 -4.40
CA ALA A 171 22.04 -4.65 -3.25
C ALA A 171 21.50 -5.84 -2.43
N GLU A 172 20.19 -5.92 -2.20
CA GLU A 172 19.56 -7.06 -1.52
C GLU A 172 19.80 -8.38 -2.29
N GLN A 173 19.64 -8.35 -3.62
CA GLN A 173 19.86 -9.52 -4.47
C GLN A 173 21.32 -10.02 -4.37
N LEU A 174 22.30 -9.13 -4.43
CA LEU A 174 23.72 -9.47 -4.31
C LEU A 174 24.03 -10.11 -2.95
N LEU A 175 23.58 -9.49 -1.86
CA LEU A 175 23.81 -9.98 -0.49
C LEU A 175 23.14 -11.33 -0.23
N SER A 176 21.95 -11.57 -0.81
CA SER A 176 21.28 -12.87 -0.73
C SER A 176 22.00 -13.96 -1.53
N GLY A 177 22.66 -13.60 -2.64
CA GLY A 177 23.45 -14.49 -3.48
C GLY A 177 24.80 -14.85 -2.85
N GLU A 178 25.45 -13.92 -2.17
CA GLU A 178 26.72 -14.14 -1.45
C GLU A 178 26.53 -15.08 -0.25
N ARG A 179 25.49 -14.87 0.56
CA ARG A 179 25.16 -15.75 1.69
C ARG A 179 24.94 -17.21 1.28
N LYS A 180 24.51 -17.49 0.04
CA LYS A 180 24.35 -18.86 -0.47
C LYS A 180 25.68 -19.51 -0.88
N LYS A 181 26.71 -18.72 -1.21
CA LYS A 181 28.03 -19.24 -1.61
C LYS A 181 28.86 -19.65 -0.40
N ASP A 182 28.74 -18.94 0.72
CA ASP A 182 29.54 -19.21 1.92
C ASP A 182 29.23 -20.56 2.60
N TYR A 183 28.01 -21.08 2.45
CA TYR A 183 27.65 -22.43 2.94
C TYR A 183 28.15 -23.57 2.04
N GLY A 184 28.68 -23.28 0.84
CA GLY A 184 29.08 -24.29 -0.16
C GLY A 184 30.56 -24.65 -0.19
N SER A 185 31.42 -23.92 0.52
CA SER A 185 32.89 -24.04 0.39
C SER A 185 33.60 -24.78 1.52
N GLN A 186 32.88 -25.32 2.50
CA GLN A 186 33.48 -26.04 3.62
C GLN A 186 33.29 -27.56 3.47
N GLY A 187 34.04 -28.18 2.57
CA GLY A 187 34.05 -29.64 2.48
C GLY A 187 34.65 -30.18 1.20
N ARG A 188 35.97 -30.03 1.01
CA ARG A 188 36.83 -30.94 0.24
C ARG A 188 38.26 -30.42 0.30
N ASP A 189 38.97 -30.77 1.36
CA ASP A 189 40.43 -30.91 1.32
C ASP A 189 40.86 -31.83 2.46
N GLY A 190 41.41 -32.98 2.10
CA GLY A 190 41.89 -33.96 3.07
C GLY A 190 41.87 -35.40 2.58
N ARG A 191 42.61 -35.70 1.51
CA ARG A 191 43.06 -37.08 1.25
C ARG A 191 44.57 -37.07 0.99
N SER A 192 45.33 -37.00 2.08
CA SER A 192 46.75 -37.37 2.08
C SER A 192 46.83 -38.89 2.11
N ASP A 193 47.07 -39.50 0.96
CA ASP A 193 47.41 -40.92 0.88
C ASP A 193 48.77 -41.15 1.54
N SER A 194 48.73 -41.74 2.74
CA SER A 194 49.90 -42.20 3.47
C SER A 194 50.12 -43.68 3.14
N HIS A 195 51.24 -43.97 2.49
CA HIS A 195 51.81 -45.31 2.32
C HIS A 195 51.95 -46.04 3.67
N PRO A 196 51.61 -47.34 3.78
CA PRO A 196 52.09 -48.19 4.88
C PRO A 196 53.34 -48.99 4.44
N PRO A 197 54.33 -49.20 5.33
CA PRO A 197 55.45 -50.10 5.08
C PRO A 197 55.20 -51.54 5.57
N LEU A 198 55.67 -52.45 4.72
CA LEU A 198 56.08 -53.87 4.85
C LEU A 198 56.03 -54.56 6.23
N GLN A 199 55.54 -55.81 6.23
CA GLN A 199 56.08 -56.90 7.06
C GLN A 199 56.34 -58.16 6.20
N PRO A 200 57.47 -58.87 6.40
CA PRO A 200 57.75 -60.17 5.79
C PRO A 200 57.51 -61.33 6.77
N GLN A 201 57.30 -62.55 6.23
CA GLN A 201 57.77 -63.89 6.68
C GLN A 201 56.82 -64.98 6.16
N SER A 202 57.26 -65.86 5.26
CA SER A 202 57.96 -67.15 5.49
C SER A 202 56.98 -68.34 5.59
N GLN A 203 56.88 -69.13 4.51
CA GLN A 203 57.34 -70.53 4.44
C GLN A 203 57.35 -70.98 2.97
#